data_AF-A0A9W7QH35-F1
#
_entry.id   AF-A0A9W7QH35-F1
#
_cell.length_a   1.000
_cell.length_b   1.000
_cell.length_c   1.000
_cell.angle_alpha   90.00
_cell.angle_beta   90.00
_cell.angle_gamma   90.00
#
_symmetry.space_group_name_H-M   'P 1'
#
loop_
_entity.id
_entity.type
_entity.pdbx_description
1 polymer ?
#
loop_
_entity_poly.entity_id
_entity_poly.type
_entity_poly.pdbx_seq_one_letter_code
_entity_poly.pdbx_strand_id
1 'polypeptide(L)'
;MDKKENTVVLFPQLSERYIDEGFLALKERKFEDALRCFEILRQYNAETEQTELASVICLLELKRMEEAKDKCEQLLKTGVVLFGDILETYVTILVQTNDYEGVIETVEKVLQTKDIMPDQKEKLAQLALFAEGMLNEGDASLVDSNFELDEFTNEIFGENFGQKLRAIQRLSLKDLDLALPVLKKFLIDEEQHPYLKTSILYKMIESQVEEEIEVEKFGNTIKVIPVFTGHNEEQSNNIIHKLSSRLEQNYPDIFEAMVTYWKELQISVFPFALLMDKEEIWSAVLERIGRKRFGLAIDEEELMAAYNIELEEFHIAYQWLLRVEREGYLPV
;
A
#
# COMPACT_ATOMS: atom_id res chain seq x y z
N MET A 1 -11.74 -65.39 11.15
CA MET A 1 -12.20 -64.18 10.40
C MET A 1 -10.99 -63.30 10.26
N ASP A 2 -10.30 -63.42 9.13
CA ASP A 2 -9.10 -62.64 8.82
C ASP A 2 -9.49 -61.20 8.49
N LYS A 3 -8.94 -60.25 9.26
CA LYS A 3 -8.90 -58.85 8.85
C LYS A 3 -7.82 -58.74 7.79
N LYS A 4 -8.22 -58.52 6.54
CA LYS A 4 -7.32 -58.15 5.44
C LYS A 4 -6.58 -56.87 5.83
N GLU A 5 -5.28 -56.98 6.11
CA GLU A 5 -4.38 -55.84 6.05
C GLU A 5 -4.35 -55.37 4.60
N ASN A 6 -4.87 -54.17 4.36
CA ASN A 6 -4.85 -53.51 3.07
C ASN A 6 -3.41 -53.02 2.84
N THR A 7 -2.55 -53.89 2.32
CA THR A 7 -1.23 -53.50 1.84
C THR A 7 -1.41 -52.62 0.62
N VAL A 8 -1.42 -51.31 0.83
CA VAL A 8 -1.43 -50.30 -0.23
C VAL A 8 -0.09 -50.42 -0.96
N VAL A 9 -0.14 -50.96 -2.18
CA VAL A 9 1.00 -50.99 -3.09
C VAL A 9 1.20 -49.57 -3.62
N LEU A 10 2.20 -48.86 -3.12
CA LEU A 10 2.65 -47.58 -3.67
C LEU A 10 3.22 -47.85 -5.07
N PHE A 11 2.44 -47.57 -6.11
CA PHE A 11 2.95 -47.59 -7.48
C PHE A 11 4.01 -46.47 -7.63
N PRO A 12 5.23 -46.80 -8.05
CA PRO A 12 6.22 -45.78 -8.40
C PRO A 12 5.63 -44.86 -9.46
N GLN A 13 5.77 -43.53 -9.29
CA GLN A 13 5.26 -42.48 -10.20
C GLN A 13 3.75 -42.19 -10.16
N LEU A 14 2.98 -42.80 -9.25
CA LEU A 14 1.55 -42.50 -9.14
C LEU A 14 1.28 -41.02 -8.81
N SER A 15 2.10 -40.42 -7.94
CA SER A 15 1.99 -39.00 -7.58
C SER A 15 2.29 -38.07 -8.75
N GLU A 16 3.36 -38.32 -9.51
CA GLU A 16 3.71 -37.53 -10.71
C GLU A 16 2.57 -37.57 -11.73
N ARG A 17 1.97 -38.75 -11.93
CA ARG A 17 0.82 -38.90 -12.83
C ARG A 17 -0.39 -38.08 -12.38
N TYR A 18 -0.72 -38.07 -11.09
CA TYR A 18 -1.84 -37.27 -10.58
C TYR A 18 -1.56 -35.77 -10.59
N ILE A 19 -0.30 -35.35 -10.47
CA ILE A 19 0.12 -33.96 -10.67
C ILE A 19 -0.18 -33.57 -12.13
N ASP A 20 0.33 -34.34 -13.09
CA ASP A 20 0.15 -34.06 -14.53
C ASP A 20 -1.34 -34.09 -14.93
N GLU A 21 -2.09 -35.11 -14.49
CA GLU A 21 -3.54 -35.22 -14.75
C GLU A 21 -4.30 -34.06 -14.11
N GLY A 22 -3.94 -33.66 -12.89
CA GLY A 22 -4.56 -32.52 -12.18
C GLY A 22 -4.35 -31.19 -12.89
N PHE A 23 -3.11 -30.88 -13.29
CA PHE A 23 -2.80 -29.65 -14.03
C PHE A 23 -3.35 -29.66 -15.46
N LEU A 24 -3.40 -30.83 -16.12
CA LEU A 24 -4.06 -30.97 -17.42
C LEU A 24 -5.56 -30.70 -17.30
N ALA A 25 -6.23 -31.29 -16.31
CA ALA A 25 -7.64 -31.04 -16.04
C ALA A 25 -7.91 -29.56 -15.71
N LEU A 26 -7.04 -28.91 -14.93
CA LEU A 26 -7.11 -27.48 -14.66
C LEU A 26 -7.01 -26.65 -15.94
N LYS A 27 -6.06 -26.96 -16.83
CA LYS A 27 -5.89 -26.30 -18.13
C LYS A 27 -7.10 -26.48 -19.05
N GLU A 28 -7.74 -27.65 -18.99
CA GLU A 28 -8.97 -27.97 -19.71
C GLU A 28 -10.25 -27.42 -19.03
N ARG A 29 -10.11 -26.67 -17.92
CA ARG A 29 -11.19 -26.13 -17.11
C ARG A 29 -12.15 -27.18 -16.53
N LYS A 30 -11.65 -28.40 -16.31
CA LYS A 30 -12.34 -29.50 -15.61
C LYS A 30 -11.99 -29.45 -14.13
N PHE A 31 -12.52 -28.47 -13.42
CA PHE A 31 -12.07 -28.12 -12.06
C PHE A 31 -12.35 -29.20 -11.01
N GLU A 32 -13.47 -29.92 -11.10
CA GLU A 32 -13.78 -31.07 -10.23
C GLU A 32 -12.81 -32.23 -10.47
N ASP A 33 -12.45 -32.48 -11.73
CA ASP A 33 -11.51 -33.53 -12.08
C ASP A 33 -10.11 -33.20 -11.55
N ALA A 34 -9.70 -31.94 -11.69
CA ALA A 34 -8.46 -31.42 -11.12
C ALA A 34 -8.45 -31.51 -9.58
N LEU A 35 -9.53 -31.09 -8.91
CA LEU A 35 -9.64 -31.18 -7.45
C LEU A 35 -9.53 -32.60 -6.95
N ARG A 36 -10.18 -33.56 -7.61
CA ARG A 36 -10.06 -34.98 -7.25
C ARG A 36 -8.61 -35.47 -7.36
N CYS A 37 -7.89 -35.05 -8.40
CA CYS A 37 -6.47 -35.40 -8.54
C CYS A 37 -5.62 -34.82 -7.39
N PHE A 38 -5.83 -33.54 -7.05
CA PHE A 38 -5.09 -32.91 -5.96
C PHE A 38 -5.47 -33.45 -4.57
N GLU A 39 -6.73 -33.82 -4.35
CA GLU A 39 -7.17 -34.46 -3.11
C GLU A 39 -6.55 -35.85 -2.93
N ILE A 40 -6.41 -36.62 -4.01
CA ILE A 40 -5.69 -37.89 -4.02
C ILE A 40 -4.23 -37.66 -3.61
N LEU A 41 -3.54 -36.64 -4.16
CA LEU A 41 -2.16 -36.32 -3.77
C LEU A 41 -2.04 -36.07 -2.26
N ARG A 42 -2.99 -35.31 -1.69
CA ARG A 42 -3.03 -35.02 -0.26
C ARG A 42 -3.25 -36.26 0.60
N GLN A 43 -4.11 -37.20 0.17
CA GLN A 43 -4.31 -38.46 0.90
C GLN A 43 -3.03 -39.30 0.99
N TYR A 44 -2.11 -39.15 0.03
CA TYR A 44 -0.82 -39.83 0.01
C TYR A 44 0.34 -38.98 0.57
N ASN A 45 0.08 -37.80 1.13
CA ASN A 45 1.09 -36.82 1.58
C ASN A 45 2.11 -36.47 0.47
N ALA A 46 1.63 -36.37 -0.78
CA ALA A 46 2.41 -36.06 -1.97
C ALA A 46 2.03 -34.71 -2.58
N GLU A 47 1.30 -33.88 -1.83
CA GLU A 47 0.98 -32.52 -2.20
C GLU A 47 2.21 -31.62 -2.21
N THR A 48 2.20 -30.65 -3.11
CA THR A 48 3.17 -29.57 -3.21
C THR A 48 2.45 -28.24 -3.03
N GLU A 49 3.20 -27.19 -2.74
CA GLU A 49 2.67 -25.81 -2.68
C GLU A 49 1.96 -25.43 -4.00
N GLN A 50 2.47 -25.89 -5.14
CA GLN A 50 1.86 -25.70 -6.46
C GLN A 50 0.50 -26.40 -6.59
N THR A 51 0.39 -27.66 -6.18
CA THR A 51 -0.87 -28.42 -6.29
C THR A 51 -1.93 -27.94 -5.30
N GLU A 52 -1.49 -27.45 -4.14
CA GLU A 52 -2.36 -26.87 -3.12
C GLU A 52 -2.91 -25.50 -3.58
N LEU A 53 -2.07 -24.64 -4.15
CA LEU A 53 -2.52 -23.38 -4.77
C LEU A 53 -3.45 -23.63 -5.96
N ALA A 54 -3.10 -24.58 -6.84
CA ALA A 54 -3.94 -25.00 -7.96
C ALA A 54 -5.32 -25.49 -7.51
N SER A 55 -5.39 -26.18 -6.37
CA SER A 55 -6.67 -26.57 -5.78
C SER A 55 -7.49 -25.39 -5.29
N VAL A 56 -6.86 -24.36 -4.69
CA VAL A 56 -7.55 -23.12 -4.30
C VAL A 56 -8.17 -22.47 -5.54
N ILE A 57 -7.41 -22.40 -6.65
CA ILE A 57 -7.90 -21.87 -7.93
C ILE A 57 -9.11 -22.67 -8.45
N CYS A 58 -9.07 -24.00 -8.39
CA CYS A 58 -10.23 -24.82 -8.76
C CYS A 58 -11.46 -24.51 -7.90
N LEU A 59 -11.30 -24.36 -6.58
CA LEU A 59 -12.42 -24.02 -5.68
C LEU A 59 -13.03 -22.65 -6.04
N LEU A 60 -12.22 -21.67 -6.44
CA LEU A 60 -12.69 -20.35 -6.87
C LEU A 60 -13.47 -20.41 -8.19
N GLU A 61 -12.98 -21.16 -9.17
CA GLU A 61 -13.68 -21.36 -10.44
C GLU A 61 -15.03 -22.07 -10.24
N LEU A 62 -15.12 -22.90 -9.20
CA LEU A 62 -16.33 -23.61 -8.78
C LEU A 62 -17.22 -22.84 -7.81
N LYS A 63 -16.86 -21.59 -7.50
CA LYS A 63 -17.61 -20.71 -6.58
C LYS A 63 -17.77 -21.29 -5.18
N ARG A 64 -16.86 -22.16 -4.76
CA ARG A 64 -16.76 -22.70 -3.40
C ARG A 64 -15.90 -21.78 -2.54
N MET A 65 -16.40 -20.58 -2.30
CA MET A 65 -15.62 -19.46 -1.74
C MET A 65 -15.13 -19.72 -0.32
N GLU A 66 -15.96 -20.29 0.56
CA GLU A 66 -15.57 -20.61 1.94
C GLU A 66 -14.44 -21.65 1.99
N GLU A 67 -14.59 -22.75 1.23
CA GLU A 67 -13.55 -23.79 1.14
C GLU A 67 -12.24 -23.23 0.55
N ALA A 68 -12.33 -22.35 -0.45
CA ALA A 68 -11.17 -21.69 -1.04
C ALA A 68 -10.46 -20.79 -0.02
N LYS A 69 -11.22 -20.01 0.74
CA LYS A 69 -10.71 -19.11 1.78
C LYS A 69 -9.95 -19.88 2.86
N ASP A 70 -10.58 -20.89 3.46
CA ASP A 70 -9.97 -21.67 4.54
C ASP A 70 -8.69 -22.36 4.08
N LYS A 71 -8.72 -22.95 2.88
CA LYS A 71 -7.57 -23.65 2.31
C LYS A 71 -6.43 -22.69 1.97
N CYS A 72 -6.73 -21.52 1.42
CA CYS A 72 -5.74 -20.51 1.08
C CYS A 72 -5.14 -19.86 2.34
N GLU A 73 -5.93 -19.65 3.40
CA GLU A 73 -5.42 -19.14 4.69
C GLU A 73 -4.44 -20.12 5.33
N GLN A 74 -4.72 -21.43 5.27
CA GLN A 74 -3.78 -22.45 5.73
C GLN A 74 -2.48 -22.41 4.94
N LEU A 75 -2.58 -22.29 3.61
CA LEU A 75 -1.43 -22.21 2.72
C LEU A 75 -0.61 -20.94 2.95
N LEU A 76 -1.23 -19.83 3.34
CA LEU A 76 -0.53 -18.58 3.68
C LEU A 76 0.37 -18.72 4.93
N LYS A 77 -0.04 -19.59 5.88
CA LYS A 77 0.73 -19.87 7.11
C LYS A 77 1.97 -20.73 6.83
N THR A 78 1.89 -21.67 5.89
CA THR A 78 2.94 -22.67 5.63
C THR A 78 3.75 -22.42 4.36
N GLY A 79 3.25 -21.60 3.43
CA GLY A 79 3.85 -21.32 2.12
C GLY A 79 5.17 -20.54 2.22
N VAL A 80 6.12 -20.95 1.37
CA VAL A 80 7.47 -20.38 1.33
C VAL A 80 7.90 -20.12 -0.12
N VAL A 81 7.67 -21.06 -1.04
CA VAL A 81 8.18 -20.98 -2.42
C VAL A 81 7.28 -20.09 -3.28
N LEU A 82 5.96 -20.17 -3.11
CA LEU A 82 4.95 -19.44 -3.88
C LEU A 82 4.22 -18.41 -3.01
N PHE A 83 4.89 -17.93 -1.94
CA PHE A 83 4.25 -17.07 -0.95
C PHE A 83 3.56 -15.84 -1.57
N GLY A 84 4.19 -15.22 -2.59
CA GLY A 84 3.61 -14.10 -3.32
C GLY A 84 2.30 -14.46 -4.03
N ASP A 85 2.28 -15.57 -4.76
CA ASP A 85 1.09 -16.02 -5.49
C ASP A 85 -0.04 -16.45 -4.52
N ILE A 86 0.31 -17.07 -3.40
CA ILE A 86 -0.63 -17.46 -2.34
C ILE A 86 -1.25 -16.21 -1.71
N LEU A 87 -0.44 -15.22 -1.39
CA LEU A 87 -0.89 -13.97 -0.81
C LEU A 87 -1.83 -13.21 -1.76
N GLU A 88 -1.45 -13.08 -3.03
CA GLU A 88 -2.29 -12.45 -4.05
C GLU A 88 -3.63 -13.17 -4.24
N THR A 89 -3.58 -14.51 -4.24
CA THR A 89 -4.80 -15.33 -4.30
C THR A 89 -5.66 -15.10 -3.06
N TYR A 90 -5.09 -15.08 -1.86
CA TYR A 90 -5.86 -14.88 -0.62
C TYR A 90 -6.51 -13.49 -0.56
N VAL A 91 -5.77 -12.43 -0.92
CA VAL A 91 -6.32 -11.06 -0.98
C VAL A 91 -7.45 -10.98 -2.03
N THR A 92 -7.30 -11.65 -3.17
CA THR A 92 -8.36 -11.72 -4.19
C THR A 92 -9.63 -12.38 -3.65
N ILE A 93 -9.50 -13.45 -2.86
CA ILE A 93 -10.62 -14.13 -2.22
C ILE A 93 -11.34 -13.17 -1.28
N LEU A 94 -10.59 -12.50 -0.41
CA LEU A 94 -11.13 -11.57 0.58
C LEU A 94 -11.93 -10.45 -0.10
N VAL A 95 -11.36 -9.82 -1.15
CA VAL A 95 -12.04 -8.80 -1.97
C VAL A 95 -13.32 -9.35 -2.60
N GLN A 96 -13.28 -10.53 -3.22
CA GLN A 96 -14.48 -11.14 -3.84
C GLN A 96 -15.58 -11.51 -2.83
N THR A 97 -15.20 -11.76 -1.58
CA THR A 97 -16.14 -11.99 -0.47
C THR A 97 -16.56 -10.72 0.26
N ASN A 98 -16.12 -9.54 -0.18
CA ASN A 98 -16.29 -8.25 0.50
C ASN A 98 -15.73 -8.24 1.95
N ASP A 99 -14.74 -9.08 2.24
CA ASP A 99 -14.04 -9.14 3.53
C ASP A 99 -12.86 -8.15 3.51
N TYR A 100 -13.20 -6.87 3.46
CA TYR A 100 -12.23 -5.79 3.35
C TYR A 100 -11.42 -5.60 4.64
N GLU A 101 -12.00 -5.90 5.80
CA GLU A 101 -11.26 -5.96 7.08
C GLU A 101 -10.16 -7.03 7.02
N GLY A 102 -10.50 -8.23 6.53
CA GLY A 102 -9.52 -9.30 6.34
C GLY A 102 -8.39 -8.94 5.36
N VAL A 103 -8.65 -8.09 4.35
CA VAL A 103 -7.60 -7.59 3.45
C VAL A 103 -6.58 -6.74 4.22
N ILE A 104 -7.07 -5.81 5.04
CA ILE A 104 -6.23 -4.90 5.83
C ILE A 104 -5.38 -5.70 6.82
N GLU A 105 -6.01 -6.58 7.61
CA GLU A 105 -5.30 -7.40 8.61
C GLU A 105 -4.23 -8.29 7.98
N THR A 106 -4.54 -8.88 6.82
CA THR A 106 -3.60 -9.74 6.09
C THR A 106 -2.39 -8.95 5.61
N VAL A 107 -2.62 -7.79 5.00
CA VAL A 107 -1.55 -6.92 4.49
C VAL A 107 -0.67 -6.43 5.62
N GLU A 108 -1.24 -5.91 6.71
CA GLU A 108 -0.48 -5.44 7.89
C GLU A 108 0.39 -6.55 8.48
N LYS A 109 -0.18 -7.74 8.69
CA LYS A 109 0.53 -8.88 9.26
C LYS A 109 1.70 -9.31 8.38
N VAL A 110 1.49 -9.34 7.07
CA VAL A 110 2.52 -9.78 6.12
C VAL A 110 3.65 -8.75 6.03
N LEU A 111 3.34 -7.45 6.03
CA LEU A 111 4.33 -6.37 6.07
C LEU A 111 5.19 -6.40 7.35
N GLN A 112 4.62 -6.79 8.49
CA GLN A 112 5.32 -6.85 9.78
C GLN A 112 6.17 -8.13 9.98
N THR A 113 5.78 -9.25 9.38
CA THR A 113 6.33 -10.58 9.75
C THR A 113 7.19 -11.24 8.69
N LYS A 114 7.13 -10.79 7.43
CA LYS A 114 7.80 -11.45 6.31
C LYS A 114 8.64 -10.46 5.51
N ASP A 115 9.81 -10.90 5.09
CA ASP A 115 10.66 -10.14 4.17
C ASP A 115 10.11 -10.31 2.75
N ILE A 116 9.56 -9.24 2.17
CA ILE A 116 8.87 -9.22 0.88
C ILE A 116 9.55 -8.22 -0.04
N MET A 117 9.55 -8.50 -1.34
CA MET A 117 10.14 -7.63 -2.36
C MET A 117 9.42 -6.27 -2.40
N PRO A 118 10.13 -5.16 -2.68
CA PRO A 118 9.55 -3.80 -2.70
C PRO A 118 8.27 -3.68 -3.55
N ASP A 119 8.27 -4.21 -4.77
CA ASP A 119 7.12 -4.15 -5.69
C ASP A 119 5.89 -4.87 -5.14
N GLN A 120 6.09 -5.92 -4.34
CA GLN A 120 4.99 -6.65 -3.69
C GLN A 120 4.44 -5.84 -2.51
N LYS A 121 5.27 -5.07 -1.80
CA LYS A 121 4.80 -4.19 -0.72
C LYS A 121 3.91 -3.07 -1.26
N GLU A 122 4.30 -2.45 -2.37
CA GLU A 122 3.50 -1.40 -3.01
C GLU A 122 2.13 -1.93 -3.44
N LYS A 123 2.10 -3.09 -4.11
CA LYS A 123 0.84 -3.73 -4.53
C LYS A 123 -0.07 -4.08 -3.35
N LEU A 124 0.49 -4.57 -2.24
CA LEU A 124 -0.27 -4.88 -1.02
C LEU A 124 -0.79 -3.61 -0.33
N ALA A 125 0.01 -2.55 -0.27
CA ALA A 125 -0.41 -1.26 0.27
C ALA A 125 -1.56 -0.66 -0.54
N GLN A 126 -1.50 -0.72 -1.88
CA GLN A 126 -2.60 -0.27 -2.74
C GLN A 126 -3.88 -1.08 -2.51
N LEU A 127 -3.78 -2.40 -2.28
CA LEU A 127 -4.92 -3.26 -1.98
C LEU A 127 -5.53 -2.97 -0.60
N ALA A 128 -4.71 -2.66 0.40
CA ALA A 128 -5.18 -2.20 1.71
C ALA A 128 -5.91 -0.85 1.60
N LEU A 129 -5.33 0.12 0.88
CA LEU A 129 -5.98 1.41 0.62
C LEU A 129 -7.31 1.28 -0.12
N PHE A 130 -7.38 0.36 -1.10
CA PHE A 130 -8.62 0.04 -1.80
C PHE A 130 -9.66 -0.57 -0.84
N ALA A 131 -9.27 -1.53 -0.02
CA ALA A 131 -10.15 -2.16 0.97
C ALA A 131 -10.64 -1.15 2.03
N GLU A 132 -9.78 -0.24 2.48
CA GLU A 132 -10.15 0.89 3.32
C GLU A 132 -11.19 1.78 2.64
N GLY A 133 -10.99 2.11 1.37
CA GLY A 133 -11.98 2.86 0.56
C GLY A 133 -13.34 2.18 0.51
N MET A 134 -13.37 0.86 0.31
CA MET A 134 -14.60 0.07 0.25
C MET A 134 -15.33 -0.06 1.60
N LEU A 135 -14.59 -0.13 2.72
CA LEU A 135 -15.18 -0.05 4.06
C LEU A 135 -15.81 1.32 4.30
N ASN A 136 -15.14 2.39 3.84
CA ASN A 136 -15.62 3.76 3.99
C ASN A 136 -16.81 4.08 3.07
N GLU A 137 -16.93 3.42 1.90
CA GLU A 137 -18.12 3.52 1.02
C GLU A 137 -19.32 2.73 1.56
N GLY A 138 -19.08 1.65 2.32
CA GLY A 138 -20.13 0.87 3.00
C GLY A 138 -20.86 1.62 4.13
N ASP A 139 -20.23 2.66 4.68
CA ASP A 139 -20.75 3.49 5.78
C ASP A 139 -21.60 4.69 5.30
N ALA A 140 -21.87 4.80 4.00
CA ALA A 140 -22.83 5.75 3.46
C ALA A 140 -24.31 5.38 3.74
N SER A 141 -24.55 4.36 4.57
CA SER A 141 -25.87 3.87 4.94
C SER A 141 -26.25 4.32 6.35
N LEU A 142 -26.81 5.52 6.49
CA LEU A 142 -27.78 5.94 7.52
C LEU A 142 -27.85 5.11 8.83
N VAL A 143 -26.77 5.02 9.60
CA VAL A 143 -26.83 4.67 11.02
C VAL A 143 -26.39 5.90 11.80
N ASP A 144 -27.18 6.29 12.79
CA ASP A 144 -26.81 7.30 13.80
C ASP A 144 -25.47 6.88 14.42
N SER A 145 -24.37 7.41 13.89
CA SER A 145 -23.07 7.34 14.53
C SER A 145 -23.20 8.18 15.79
N ASN A 146 -23.28 7.53 16.96
CA ASN A 146 -23.05 8.20 18.23
C ASN A 146 -21.57 8.59 18.29
N PHE A 147 -21.18 9.63 17.55
CA PHE A 147 -19.81 10.13 17.57
C PHE A 147 -19.52 10.66 18.99
N GLU A 148 -18.66 9.94 19.71
CA GLU A 148 -18.21 10.32 21.04
C GLU A 148 -16.86 11.05 20.93
N LEU A 149 -16.90 12.38 21.10
CA LEU A 149 -15.71 13.23 20.99
C LEU A 149 -14.58 12.81 21.95
N ASP A 150 -14.92 12.33 23.13
CA ASP A 150 -13.94 11.88 24.13
C ASP A 150 -13.23 10.60 23.67
N GLU A 151 -13.95 9.65 23.06
CA GLU A 151 -13.37 8.43 22.50
C GLU A 151 -12.43 8.79 21.33
N PHE A 152 -12.90 9.61 20.39
CA PHE A 152 -12.09 10.09 19.27
C PHE A 152 -10.81 10.81 19.75
N THR A 153 -10.92 11.65 20.77
CA THR A 153 -9.76 12.36 21.35
C THR A 153 -8.74 11.39 21.92
N ASN A 154 -9.18 10.33 22.61
CA ASN A 154 -8.29 9.32 23.16
C ASN A 154 -7.58 8.52 22.07
N GLU A 155 -8.29 8.20 20.98
CA GLU A 155 -7.69 7.45 19.86
C GLU A 155 -6.67 8.28 19.09
N ILE A 156 -7.00 9.53 18.75
CA ILE A 156 -6.13 10.38 17.91
C ILE A 156 -4.88 10.84 18.66
N PHE A 157 -4.94 10.97 19.99
CA PHE A 157 -3.78 11.27 20.83
C PHE A 157 -3.14 10.03 21.48
N GLY A 158 -3.54 8.82 21.05
CA GLY A 158 -2.93 7.57 21.51
C GLY A 158 -1.45 7.43 21.12
N GLU A 159 -0.80 6.32 21.46
CA GLU A 159 0.61 6.09 21.07
C GLU A 159 0.74 5.42 19.69
N ASN A 160 -0.25 4.62 19.29
CA ASN A 160 -0.16 3.79 18.09
C ASN A 160 -0.52 4.59 16.82
N PHE A 161 0.42 4.71 15.88
CA PHE A 161 0.22 5.43 14.62
C PHE A 161 -1.00 4.93 13.81
N GLY A 162 -1.14 3.62 13.66
CA GLY A 162 -2.24 3.01 12.92
C GLY A 162 -3.61 3.29 13.57
N GLN A 163 -3.68 3.30 14.90
CA GLN A 163 -4.89 3.69 15.62
C GLN A 163 -5.27 5.15 15.33
N LYS A 164 -4.30 6.08 15.37
CA LYS A 164 -4.55 7.49 15.02
C LYS A 164 -5.08 7.63 13.60
N LEU A 165 -4.43 6.95 12.65
CA LEU A 165 -4.83 6.99 11.25
C LEU A 165 -6.27 6.46 11.06
N ARG A 166 -6.61 5.32 11.69
CA ARG A 166 -7.97 4.78 11.67
C ARG A 166 -8.99 5.73 12.29
N ALA A 167 -8.66 6.40 13.39
CA ALA A 167 -9.54 7.41 13.99
C ALA A 167 -9.83 8.56 13.02
N ILE A 168 -8.79 9.07 12.34
CA ILE A 168 -8.92 10.12 11.31
C ILE A 168 -9.75 9.64 10.11
N GLN A 169 -9.54 8.41 9.64
CA GLN A 169 -10.24 7.86 8.48
C GLN A 169 -11.73 7.62 8.75
N ARG A 170 -12.06 7.07 9.93
CA ARG A 170 -13.45 6.83 10.39
C ARG A 170 -14.22 8.11 10.67
N LEU A 171 -13.53 9.24 10.86
CA LEU A 171 -14.20 10.52 11.09
C LEU A 171 -15.08 10.86 9.89
N SER A 172 -16.39 10.85 10.12
CA SER A 172 -17.38 11.16 9.10
C SER A 172 -17.40 12.67 8.84
N LEU A 173 -17.82 13.07 7.63
CA LEU A 173 -17.91 14.49 7.28
C LEU A 173 -18.88 15.26 8.20
N LYS A 174 -19.90 14.59 8.75
CA LYS A 174 -20.90 15.20 9.65
C LYS A 174 -20.36 15.46 11.05
N ASP A 175 -19.39 14.66 11.49
CA ASP A 175 -18.80 14.74 12.83
C ASP A 175 -17.57 15.66 12.89
N LEU A 176 -17.08 16.10 11.73
CA LEU A 176 -15.89 16.93 11.62
C LEU A 176 -16.00 18.23 12.44
N ASP A 177 -17.16 18.88 12.43
CA ASP A 177 -17.40 20.12 13.18
C ASP A 177 -17.22 19.92 14.69
N LEU A 178 -17.65 18.77 15.21
CA LEU A 178 -17.48 18.41 16.62
C LEU A 178 -16.01 18.09 16.94
N ALA A 179 -15.32 17.42 16.02
CA ALA A 179 -13.91 17.06 16.16
C ALA A 179 -12.93 18.24 15.93
N LEU A 180 -13.37 19.31 15.28
CA LEU A 180 -12.53 20.40 14.81
C LEU A 180 -11.60 21.00 15.88
N PRO A 181 -12.05 21.25 17.14
CA PRO A 181 -11.16 21.76 18.19
C PRO A 181 -10.04 20.80 18.57
N VAL A 182 -10.29 19.48 18.49
CA VAL A 182 -9.31 18.43 18.78
C VAL A 182 -8.30 18.34 17.62
N LEU A 183 -8.81 18.35 16.39
CA LEU A 183 -7.99 18.33 15.18
C LEU A 183 -7.05 19.53 15.07
N LYS A 184 -7.52 20.75 15.41
CA LYS A 184 -6.66 21.95 15.44
C LYS A 184 -5.49 21.82 16.40
N LYS A 185 -5.72 21.24 17.59
CA LYS A 185 -4.64 20.97 18.56
C LYS A 185 -3.64 19.96 17.99
N PHE A 186 -4.14 18.93 17.31
CA PHE A 186 -3.30 17.90 16.68
C PHE A 186 -2.43 18.48 15.56
N LEU A 187 -2.97 19.39 14.73
CA LEU A 187 -2.26 19.97 13.58
C LEU A 187 -1.10 20.89 13.96
N ILE A 188 -1.12 21.50 15.14
CA ILE A 188 -0.05 22.38 15.65
C ILE A 188 0.94 21.66 16.59
N ASP A 189 0.67 20.42 16.96
CA ASP A 189 1.52 19.65 17.87
C ASP A 189 2.73 19.07 17.12
N GLU A 190 3.93 19.55 17.47
CA GLU A 190 5.21 19.18 16.84
C GLU A 190 5.55 17.69 16.99
N GLU A 191 4.98 16.99 17.98
CA GLU A 191 5.22 15.56 18.20
C GLU A 191 4.35 14.68 17.28
N GLN A 192 3.30 15.25 16.67
CA GLN A 192 2.42 14.49 15.79
C GLN A 192 2.99 14.34 14.39
N HIS A 193 2.83 13.13 13.86
CA HIS A 193 3.44 12.76 12.58
C HIS A 193 2.88 13.58 11.40
N PRO A 194 3.73 14.15 10.52
CA PRO A 194 3.30 15.00 9.40
C PRO A 194 2.30 14.34 8.42
N TYR A 195 2.40 13.03 8.25
CA TYR A 195 1.44 12.25 7.44
C TYR A 195 0.00 12.33 7.99
N LEU A 196 -0.18 12.16 9.30
CA LEU A 196 -1.50 12.23 9.94
C LEU A 196 -2.09 13.63 9.82
N LYS A 197 -1.23 14.66 9.90
CA LYS A 197 -1.64 16.05 9.66
C LYS A 197 -2.15 16.26 8.23
N THR A 198 -1.47 15.68 7.22
CA THR A 198 -1.97 15.69 5.84
C THR A 198 -3.32 14.97 5.72
N SER A 199 -3.49 13.80 6.35
CA SER A 199 -4.76 13.05 6.31
C SER A 199 -5.93 13.86 6.90
N ILE A 200 -5.71 14.56 8.00
CA ILE A 200 -6.70 15.45 8.61
C ILE A 200 -7.07 16.59 7.66
N LEU A 201 -6.09 17.19 6.99
CA LEU A 201 -6.35 18.28 6.06
C LEU A 201 -7.17 17.83 4.85
N TYR A 202 -6.93 16.63 4.31
CA TYR A 202 -7.79 16.09 3.24
C TYR A 202 -9.24 15.93 3.69
N LYS A 203 -9.48 15.43 4.91
CA LYS A 203 -10.85 15.40 5.48
C LYS A 203 -11.48 16.79 5.58
N MET A 204 -10.71 17.80 5.98
CA MET A 204 -11.18 19.19 6.03
C MET A 204 -11.50 19.76 4.64
N ILE A 205 -10.74 19.39 3.61
CA ILE A 205 -10.99 19.77 2.22
C ILE A 205 -12.28 19.12 1.72
N GLU A 206 -12.44 17.81 1.94
CA GLU A 206 -13.63 17.04 1.57
C GLU A 206 -14.90 17.61 2.22
N SER A 207 -14.82 17.99 3.50
CA SER A 207 -15.91 18.66 4.23
C SER A 207 -16.06 20.15 3.89
N GLN A 208 -15.27 20.71 2.97
CA GLN A 208 -15.33 22.12 2.57
C GLN A 208 -15.17 23.11 3.74
N VAL A 209 -14.23 22.85 4.65
CA VAL A 209 -13.96 23.75 5.78
C VAL A 209 -13.43 25.10 5.28
N GLU A 210 -14.19 26.15 5.56
CA GLU A 210 -13.85 27.56 5.21
C GLU A 210 -13.08 28.28 6.33
N GLU A 211 -12.91 27.67 7.48
CA GLU A 211 -12.17 28.27 8.60
C GLU A 211 -10.66 28.26 8.34
N GLU A 212 -9.95 29.31 8.77
CA GLU A 212 -8.49 29.34 8.77
C GLU A 212 -7.93 28.36 9.83
N ILE A 213 -7.10 27.43 9.37
CA ILE A 213 -6.46 26.38 10.17
C ILE A 213 -4.95 26.61 10.19
N GLU A 214 -4.36 26.54 11.37
CA GLU A 214 -2.91 26.59 11.56
C GLU A 214 -2.34 25.17 11.59
N VAL A 215 -1.23 24.95 10.87
CA VAL A 215 -0.60 23.63 10.70
C VAL A 215 0.90 23.78 10.87
N GLU A 216 1.47 22.99 11.78
CA GLU A 216 2.92 22.84 11.93
C GLU A 216 3.38 21.57 11.21
N LYS A 217 4.40 21.68 10.35
CA LYS A 217 5.16 20.52 9.84
C LYS A 217 6.62 20.91 9.67
N PHE A 218 7.52 19.96 9.96
CA PHE A 218 8.96 20.11 9.75
C PHE A 218 9.56 21.34 10.45
N GLY A 219 9.02 21.73 11.60
CA GLY A 219 9.44 22.88 12.40
C GLY A 219 9.00 24.24 11.81
N ASN A 220 8.05 24.24 10.88
CA ASN A 220 7.47 25.45 10.30
C ASN A 220 5.97 25.43 10.48
N THR A 221 5.38 26.61 10.64
CA THR A 221 3.94 26.77 10.81
C THR A 221 3.35 27.65 9.71
N ILE A 222 2.26 27.21 9.10
CA ILE A 222 1.50 27.99 8.12
C ILE A 222 0.03 28.03 8.49
N LYS A 223 -0.68 29.00 7.90
CA LYS A 223 -2.13 29.13 7.99
C LYS A 223 -2.73 28.87 6.63
N VAL A 224 -3.77 28.04 6.59
CA VAL A 224 -4.44 27.62 5.37
C VAL A 224 -5.94 27.66 5.56
N ILE A 225 -6.68 27.87 4.47
CA ILE A 225 -8.12 27.67 4.46
C ILE A 225 -8.35 26.38 3.67
N PRO A 226 -8.73 25.25 4.31
CA PRO A 226 -8.73 23.94 3.68
C PRO A 226 -9.45 23.92 2.32
N VAL A 227 -10.67 24.44 2.23
CA VAL A 227 -11.44 24.45 0.97
C VAL A 227 -10.73 25.16 -0.20
N PHE A 228 -9.80 26.09 0.07
CA PHE A 228 -9.02 26.81 -0.94
C PHE A 228 -7.58 26.32 -1.06
N THR A 229 -7.22 25.24 -0.37
CA THR A 229 -5.87 24.68 -0.35
C THR A 229 -5.80 23.49 -1.30
N GLY A 230 -4.84 23.51 -2.22
CA GLY A 230 -4.66 22.45 -3.21
C GLY A 230 -3.20 22.26 -3.58
N HIS A 231 -2.91 21.16 -4.28
CA HIS A 231 -1.59 20.91 -4.83
C HIS A 231 -1.31 21.84 -6.02
N ASN A 232 -0.06 22.26 -6.17
CA ASN A 232 0.38 22.95 -7.37
C ASN A 232 0.68 21.92 -8.47
N GLU A 233 -0.37 21.43 -9.14
CA GLU A 233 -0.25 20.42 -10.20
C GLU A 233 0.57 20.92 -11.39
N GLU A 234 0.50 22.22 -11.73
CA GLU A 234 1.27 22.80 -12.82
C GLU A 234 2.78 22.70 -12.56
N GLN A 235 3.23 23.15 -11.38
CA GLN A 235 4.64 23.04 -10.97
C GLN A 235 5.08 21.57 -10.91
N SER A 236 4.22 20.67 -10.40
CA SER A 236 4.51 19.23 -10.36
C SER A 236 4.73 18.63 -11.75
N ASN A 237 3.82 18.93 -12.68
CA ASN A 237 3.88 18.45 -14.05
C ASN A 237 5.12 18.98 -14.78
N ASN A 238 5.50 20.25 -14.55
CA ASN A 238 6.71 20.82 -15.13
C ASN A 238 7.99 20.15 -14.60
N ILE A 239 8.04 19.85 -13.29
CA ILE A 239 9.15 19.11 -12.67
C ILE A 239 9.28 17.71 -13.29
N ILE A 240 8.16 16.99 -13.43
CA ILE A 240 8.12 15.66 -14.05
C ILE A 240 8.54 15.72 -15.52
N HIS A 241 8.07 16.71 -16.28
CA HIS A 241 8.41 16.88 -17.70
C HIS A 241 9.92 17.15 -17.91
N LYS A 242 10.54 18.00 -17.06
CA LYS A 242 11.99 18.23 -17.09
C LYS A 242 12.78 16.97 -16.73
N LEU A 243 12.27 16.16 -15.79
CA LEU A 243 12.86 14.87 -15.44
C LEU A 243 12.74 13.85 -16.59
N SER A 244 11.60 13.82 -17.27
CA SER A 244 11.33 12.86 -18.36
C SER A 244 12.29 13.04 -19.53
N SER A 245 12.60 14.30 -19.87
CA SER A 245 13.58 14.69 -20.89
C SER A 245 14.98 14.10 -20.67
N ARG A 246 15.29 13.66 -19.44
CA ARG A 246 16.58 13.12 -19.03
C ARG A 246 16.56 11.60 -18.86
N LEU A 247 15.50 11.07 -18.27
CA LEU A 247 15.44 9.66 -17.84
C LEU A 247 14.53 8.78 -18.68
N GLU A 248 13.42 9.29 -19.21
CA GLU A 248 12.33 8.45 -19.76
C GLU A 248 12.79 7.52 -20.90
N GLN A 249 13.67 8.02 -21.79
CA GLN A 249 14.15 7.23 -22.92
C GLN A 249 15.21 6.18 -22.53
N ASN A 250 16.14 6.53 -21.62
CA ASN A 250 17.32 5.73 -21.33
C ASN A 250 17.16 4.88 -20.06
N TYR A 251 16.28 5.29 -19.15
CA TYR A 251 16.06 4.74 -17.82
C TYR A 251 14.56 4.81 -17.43
N PRO A 252 13.65 4.18 -18.20
CA PRO A 252 12.20 4.28 -17.98
C PRO A 252 11.79 3.82 -16.58
N ASP A 253 12.36 2.73 -16.07
CA ASP A 253 12.05 2.20 -14.72
C ASP A 253 12.42 3.21 -13.61
N ILE A 254 13.54 3.93 -13.79
CA ILE A 254 13.97 4.97 -12.84
C ILE A 254 13.02 6.16 -12.91
N PHE A 255 12.62 6.56 -14.11
CA PHE A 255 11.68 7.66 -14.31
C PHE A 255 10.33 7.37 -13.62
N GLU A 256 9.74 6.19 -13.87
CA GLU A 256 8.48 5.78 -13.24
C GLU A 256 8.59 5.77 -11.71
N ALA A 257 9.66 5.17 -11.17
CA ALA A 257 9.89 5.15 -9.73
C ALA A 257 10.04 6.56 -9.13
N MET A 258 10.69 7.49 -9.84
CA MET A 258 10.85 8.87 -9.37
C MET A 258 9.56 9.67 -9.48
N VAL A 259 8.69 9.39 -10.45
CA VAL A 259 7.35 10.00 -10.52
C VAL A 259 6.48 9.54 -9.34
N THR A 260 6.48 8.25 -9.02
CA THR A 260 5.76 7.74 -7.84
C THR A 260 6.30 8.36 -6.56
N TYR A 261 7.63 8.34 -6.39
CA TYR A 261 8.29 8.94 -5.24
C TYR A 261 8.00 10.44 -5.08
N TRP A 262 7.96 11.18 -6.20
CA TRP A 262 7.62 12.60 -6.19
C TRP A 262 6.18 12.83 -5.71
N LYS A 263 5.22 12.03 -6.16
CA LYS A 263 3.81 12.14 -5.69
C LYS A 263 3.69 11.87 -4.19
N GLU A 264 4.38 10.86 -3.68
CA GLU A 264 4.42 10.59 -2.24
C GLU A 264 4.99 11.77 -1.44
N LEU A 265 6.10 12.34 -1.92
CA LEU A 265 6.70 13.52 -1.32
C LEU A 265 5.69 14.68 -1.27
N GLN A 266 4.92 14.93 -2.34
CA GLN A 266 3.92 16.00 -2.37
C GLN A 266 2.86 15.82 -1.27
N ILE A 267 2.41 14.58 -1.02
CA ILE A 267 1.51 14.26 0.09
C ILE A 267 2.17 14.57 1.43
N SER A 268 3.44 14.17 1.62
CA SER A 268 4.20 14.43 2.84
C SER A 268 4.51 15.91 3.06
N VAL A 269 4.56 16.76 2.02
CA VAL A 269 4.83 18.21 2.15
C VAL A 269 3.54 19.00 2.37
N PHE A 270 2.41 18.56 1.81
CA PHE A 270 1.13 19.27 1.88
C PHE A 270 0.78 19.73 3.31
N PRO A 271 0.33 20.98 3.54
CA PRO A 271 -0.03 22.00 2.55
C PRO A 271 1.09 23.01 2.26
N PHE A 272 2.34 22.69 2.58
CA PHE A 272 3.46 23.60 2.39
C PHE A 272 3.85 23.68 0.91
N ALA A 273 4.35 24.85 0.50
CA ALA A 273 5.06 24.96 -0.77
C ALA A 273 6.42 24.25 -0.67
N LEU A 274 6.98 23.89 -1.82
CA LEU A 274 8.37 23.46 -1.91
C LEU A 274 9.30 24.57 -1.40
N LEU A 275 10.44 24.18 -0.82
CA LEU A 275 11.40 25.14 -0.25
C LEU A 275 11.88 26.19 -1.28
N MET A 276 11.91 25.82 -2.56
CA MET A 276 12.35 26.67 -3.66
C MET A 276 11.33 26.62 -4.78
N ASP A 277 11.01 27.78 -5.34
CA ASP A 277 10.13 27.92 -6.50
C ASP A 277 10.95 27.84 -7.80
N LYS A 278 11.64 26.71 -7.99
CA LYS A 278 12.51 26.43 -9.15
C LYS A 278 12.38 24.97 -9.55
N GLU A 279 11.67 24.71 -10.63
CA GLU A 279 11.36 23.37 -11.13
C GLU A 279 12.63 22.59 -11.51
N GLU A 280 13.63 23.26 -12.10
CA GLU A 280 14.91 22.68 -12.50
C GLU A 280 15.65 22.05 -11.32
N ILE A 281 15.59 22.69 -10.16
CA ILE A 281 16.25 22.20 -8.95
C ILE A 281 15.60 20.89 -8.51
N TRP A 282 14.27 20.83 -8.45
CA TRP A 282 13.56 19.63 -8.02
C TRP A 282 13.72 18.48 -9.01
N SER A 283 13.73 18.75 -10.32
CA SER A 283 14.03 17.73 -11.32
C SER A 283 15.45 17.17 -11.16
N ALA A 284 16.45 18.04 -10.93
CA ALA A 284 17.82 17.60 -10.67
C ALA A 284 17.91 16.76 -9.39
N VAL A 285 17.19 17.15 -8.34
CA VAL A 285 17.16 16.43 -7.05
C VAL A 285 16.57 15.04 -7.24
N LEU A 286 15.45 14.93 -7.97
CA LEU A 286 14.84 13.64 -8.31
C LEU A 286 15.76 12.77 -9.14
N GLU A 287 16.42 13.33 -10.16
CA GLU A 287 17.39 12.57 -10.96
C GLU A 287 18.55 12.06 -10.08
N ARG A 288 19.09 12.89 -9.20
CA ARG A 288 20.15 12.48 -8.26
C ARG A 288 19.71 11.33 -7.35
N ILE A 289 18.49 11.40 -6.82
CA ILE A 289 17.92 10.33 -5.96
C ILE A 289 17.73 9.05 -6.76
N GLY A 290 17.15 9.15 -7.97
CA GLY A 290 16.97 8.02 -8.87
C GLY A 290 18.30 7.35 -9.20
N ARG A 291 19.30 8.12 -9.65
CA ARG A 291 20.66 7.61 -9.91
C ARG A 291 21.23 6.89 -8.69
N LYS A 292 21.12 7.50 -7.50
CA LYS A 292 21.62 6.90 -6.24
C LYS A 292 20.95 5.55 -5.93
N ARG A 293 19.61 5.51 -5.97
CA ARG A 293 18.82 4.33 -5.58
C ARG A 293 19.01 3.16 -6.54
N PHE A 294 19.24 3.45 -7.82
CA PHE A 294 19.43 2.45 -8.88
C PHE A 294 20.90 2.18 -9.22
N GLY A 295 21.84 2.70 -8.42
CA GLY A 295 23.28 2.39 -8.57
C GLY A 295 23.96 3.02 -9.80
N LEU A 296 23.41 4.10 -10.35
CA LEU A 296 24.03 4.87 -11.42
C LEU A 296 25.08 5.86 -10.88
N ALA A 297 26.04 6.20 -11.73
CA ALA A 297 27.04 7.21 -11.41
C ALA A 297 26.38 8.59 -11.22
N ILE A 298 26.77 9.29 -10.14
CA ILE A 298 26.32 10.65 -9.86
C ILE A 298 27.50 11.57 -10.13
N ASP A 299 27.37 12.37 -11.18
CA ASP A 299 28.25 13.48 -11.49
C ASP A 299 27.45 14.77 -11.21
N GLU A 300 27.79 15.45 -10.11
CA GLU A 300 27.06 16.65 -9.68
C GLU A 300 27.35 17.84 -10.61
N GLU A 301 28.55 17.93 -11.20
CA GLU A 301 28.88 19.00 -12.16
C GLU A 301 28.06 18.83 -13.44
N GLU A 302 27.92 17.59 -13.93
CA GLU A 302 27.06 17.25 -15.07
C GLU A 302 25.59 17.58 -14.78
N LEU A 303 25.09 17.23 -13.59
CA LEU A 303 23.71 17.54 -13.19
C LEU A 303 23.47 19.06 -13.14
N MET A 304 24.39 19.83 -12.54
CA MET A 304 24.24 21.28 -12.44
C MET A 304 24.21 21.93 -13.83
N ALA A 305 25.10 21.49 -14.72
CA ALA A 305 25.14 21.96 -16.10
C ALA A 305 23.89 21.56 -16.90
N ALA A 306 23.40 20.33 -16.73
CA ALA A 306 22.25 19.81 -17.46
C ALA A 306 20.95 20.55 -17.10
N TYR A 307 20.78 20.93 -15.83
CA TYR A 307 19.62 21.66 -15.34
C TYR A 307 19.83 23.17 -15.27
N ASN A 308 21.03 23.67 -15.56
CA ASN A 308 21.41 25.08 -15.46
C ASN A 308 21.10 25.68 -14.07
N ILE A 309 21.59 25.01 -13.02
CA ILE A 309 21.37 25.36 -11.62
C ILE A 309 22.69 25.47 -10.85
N GLU A 310 22.67 26.19 -9.73
CA GLU A 310 23.82 26.35 -8.83
C GLU A 310 23.91 25.22 -7.80
N LEU A 311 25.13 24.77 -7.51
CA LEU A 311 25.40 23.65 -6.58
C LEU A 311 24.87 23.92 -5.16
N GLU A 312 24.94 25.16 -4.70
CA GLU A 312 24.48 25.56 -3.37
C GLU A 312 22.96 25.40 -3.23
N GLU A 313 22.19 25.93 -4.18
CA GLU A 313 20.73 25.84 -4.17
C GLU A 313 20.27 24.39 -4.27
N PHE A 314 20.93 23.61 -5.14
CA PHE A 314 20.70 22.19 -5.27
C PHE A 314 20.91 21.43 -3.95
N HIS A 315 22.03 21.68 -3.26
CA HIS A 315 22.34 20.98 -2.02
C HIS A 315 21.33 21.30 -0.92
N ILE A 316 20.90 22.57 -0.81
CA ILE A 316 19.87 22.98 0.15
C ILE A 316 18.55 22.24 -0.13
N ALA A 317 18.09 22.23 -1.38
CA ALA A 317 16.86 21.52 -1.77
C ALA A 317 16.96 20.00 -1.54
N TYR A 318 18.11 19.40 -1.86
CA TYR A 318 18.36 17.98 -1.62
C TYR A 318 18.30 17.62 -0.13
N GLN A 319 18.96 18.40 0.74
CA GLN A 319 18.94 18.17 2.19
C GLN A 319 17.53 18.35 2.78
N TRP A 320 16.79 19.35 2.29
CA TRP A 320 15.41 19.54 2.69
C TRP A 320 14.53 18.35 2.32
N LEU A 321 14.67 17.82 1.11
CA LEU A 321 13.89 16.67 0.67
C LEU A 321 14.22 15.42 1.49
N LEU A 322 15.50 15.14 1.76
CA LEU A 322 15.89 14.03 2.63
C LEU A 322 15.33 14.17 4.06
N ARG A 323 15.19 15.40 4.55
CA ARG A 323 14.54 15.67 5.83
C ARG A 323 13.05 15.30 5.78
N VAL A 324 12.34 15.76 4.74
CA VAL A 324 10.92 15.43 4.53
C VAL A 324 10.72 13.93 4.39
N GLU A 325 11.60 13.23 3.66
CA GLU A 325 11.54 11.77 3.53
C GLU A 325 11.65 11.08 4.90
N ARG A 326 12.63 11.49 5.72
CA ARG A 326 12.86 10.89 7.04
C ARG A 326 11.73 11.17 8.03
N GLU A 327 11.16 12.37 8.00
CA GLU A 327 10.20 12.85 9.02
C GLU A 327 8.74 12.71 8.59
N GLY A 328 8.46 12.66 7.29
CA GLY A 328 7.12 12.83 6.73
C GLY A 328 6.51 11.58 6.10
N TYR A 329 7.30 10.54 5.85
CA TYR A 329 6.82 9.28 5.28
C TYR A 329 6.19 8.41 6.37
N LEU A 330 5.26 7.55 5.99
CA LEU A 330 4.61 6.62 6.92
C LEU A 330 5.67 5.87 7.75
N PRO A 331 5.60 5.90 9.09
CA PRO A 331 6.56 5.19 9.92
C PRO A 331 6.38 3.69 9.68
N VAL A 332 7.45 3.06 9.19
CA VAL A 332 7.54 1.61 8.92
C VAL A 332 7.72 0.83 10.20
#